data_AF-A0A6N7VC87-F1
#
_entry.id   AF-A0A6N7VC87-F1
#
_cell.length_a   1.000
_cell.length_b   1.000
_cell.length_c   1.000
_cell.angle_alpha   90.00
_cell.angle_beta   90.00
_cell.angle_gamma   90.00
#
_symmetry.space_group_name_H-M   'P 1'
#
loop_
_entity.id
_entity.type
_entity.pdbx_description
1 polymer ?
#
loop_
_entity_poly.entity_id
_entity_poly.type
_entity_poly.pdbx_seq_one_letter_code
_entity_poly.pdbx_strand_id
1 'polypeptide(L)' 'MARDLVNKVKIIIFDEPTSGLDPKSAQVIENLIFILNDLTRIVITHNQDENYLERLDGILNIENFK' A
#
# COMPACT_ATOMS: atom_id res chain seq x y z
N MET A 1 6.30 0.46 -21.02
CA MET A 1 5.02 0.99 -20.50
C MET A 1 3.85 0.06 -20.83
N ALA A 2 3.28 0.04 -22.04
CA ALA A 2 2.17 -0.90 -22.35
C ALA A 2 2.58 -2.39 -22.36
N ARG A 3 3.86 -2.70 -22.65
CA ARG A 3 4.38 -4.07 -22.62
C ARG A 3 4.62 -4.61 -21.20
N ASP A 4 4.70 -3.73 -20.21
CA ASP A 4 4.93 -4.12 -18.80
C ASP A 4 3.61 -4.51 -18.11
N LEU A 5 2.47 -3.99 -18.58
CA LEU A 5 1.11 -4.40 -18.18
C LEU A 5 0.75 -5.83 -18.62
N VAL A 6 1.46 -6.39 -19.61
CA VAL A 6 1.23 -7.75 -20.14
C VAL A 6 2.00 -8.81 -19.34
N ASN A 7 3.07 -8.40 -18.67
CA ASN A 7 3.73 -9.26 -17.69
C ASN A 7 2.99 -9.10 -16.38
N LYS A 8 2.25 -10.14 -15.94
CA LYS A 8 1.63 -10.21 -14.61
C LYS A 8 2.55 -9.53 -13.58
N VAL A 9 2.21 -8.31 -13.18
CA VAL A 9 3.03 -7.51 -12.27
C VAL A 9 3.05 -8.26 -10.95
N LYS A 10 4.20 -8.83 -10.61
CA LYS A 10 4.30 -9.70 -9.43
C LYS A 10 4.42 -8.89 -8.14
N ILE A 11 4.90 -7.65 -8.21
CA ILE A 11 5.17 -6.79 -7.05
C ILE A 11 4.79 -5.35 -7.37
N ILE A 12 4.03 -4.69 -6.49
CA ILE A 12 3.75 -3.25 -6.51
C ILE A 12 4.18 -2.62 -5.19
N ILE A 13 4.85 -1.47 -5.27
CA ILE A 13 5.27 -0.67 -4.12
C ILE A 13 4.46 0.63 -4.12
N PHE A 14 3.79 0.91 -3.01
CA PHE A 14 3.09 2.18 -2.76
C PHE A 14 3.92 2.98 -1.76
N ASP A 15 4.35 4.18 -2.16
CA ASP A 15 5.09 5.10 -1.30
C ASP A 15 4.15 6.21 -0.84
N GLU A 16 3.80 6.20 0.45
CA GLU A 16 2.90 7.16 1.11
C GLU A 16 1.60 7.46 0.33
N PRO A 17 0.80 6.43 -0.02
CA PRO A 17 -0.28 6.53 -1.00
C PRO A 17 -1.45 7.45 -0.61
N THR A 18 -1.57 7.77 0.67
CA THR A 18 -2.67 8.59 1.22
C THR A 18 -2.22 9.97 1.68
N SER A 19 -0.95 10.33 1.46
CA SER A 19 -0.40 11.61 1.91
C SER A 19 -1.14 12.81 1.30
N GLY A 20 -1.54 13.75 2.16
CA GLY A 20 -2.25 14.97 1.76
C GLY A 20 -3.74 14.78 1.44
N LEU A 21 -4.30 13.58 1.64
CA LEU A 21 -5.73 13.32 1.49
C LEU A 21 -6.49 13.52 2.82
N ASP A 22 -7.76 13.92 2.71
CA ASP A 22 -8.67 13.85 3.85
C ASP A 22 -8.99 12.39 4.22
N PRO A 23 -9.45 12.11 5.46
CA PRO A 23 -9.67 10.74 5.92
C PRO A 23 -10.59 9.89 5.03
N LYS A 24 -11.62 10.51 4.42
CA LYS A 24 -12.55 9.78 3.55
C LYS A 24 -11.88 9.40 2.24
N SER A 25 -11.13 10.32 1.65
CA SER A 25 -10.38 10.07 0.42
C SER A 25 -9.25 9.04 0.65
N ALA A 26 -8.54 9.13 1.78
CA ALA A 26 -7.53 8.15 2.17
C ALA A 26 -8.12 6.73 2.26
N GLN A 27 -9.27 6.58 2.92
CA GLN A 27 -9.93 5.28 3.05
C GLN A 27 -10.30 4.66 1.70
N VAL A 28 -10.72 5.48 0.73
CA VAL A 28 -11.03 5.02 -0.63
C VAL A 28 -9.77 4.51 -1.33
N ILE A 29 -8.66 5.25 -1.23
CA ILE A 29 -7.37 4.83 -1.81
C ILE A 29 -6.90 3.52 -1.20
N GLU A 30 -6.93 3.39 0.13
CA GLU A 30 -6.56 2.15 0.81
C GLU A 30 -7.41 0.98 0.31
N ASN A 31 -8.74 1.15 0.20
CA ASN A 31 -9.61 0.09 -0.30
C ASN A 31 -9.28 -0.32 -1.74
N LEU A 32 -8.97 0.64 -2.62
CA LEU A 32 -8.52 0.36 -3.98
C LEU A 32 -7.20 -0.43 -3.99
N ILE A 33 -6.28 -0.07 -3.11
CA ILE A 33 -5.01 -0.77 -2.93
C ILE A 33 -5.27 -2.24 -2.57
N PHE A 34 -6.16 -2.52 -1.61
CA PHE A 34 -6.46 -3.88 -1.16
C PHE A 34 -7.26 -4.74 -2.16
N ILE A 35 -7.94 -4.13 -3.14
CA ILE A 35 -8.69 -4.87 -4.19
C ILE A 35 -7.75 -5.54 -5.20
N LEU A 36 -6.50 -5.08 -5.32
CA LEU A 36 -5.55 -5.68 -6.26
C LEU A 36 -5.12 -7.06 -5.77
N ASN A 37 -5.47 -8.09 -6.55
CA ASN A 37 -5.21 -9.51 -6.30
C ASN A 37 -4.05 -10.03 -7.18
N ASP A 38 -3.59 -11.25 -6.87
CA ASP A 38 -2.56 -11.99 -7.62
C ASP A 38 -1.20 -11.27 -7.76
N LEU A 39 -0.87 -10.42 -6.80
CA LEU A 39 0.41 -9.71 -6.71
C LEU A 39 0.86 -9.55 -5.26
N THR A 40 2.17 -9.39 -5.06
CA THR A 40 2.75 -8.94 -3.80
C THR A 40 2.69 -7.42 -3.74
N ARG A 41 2.29 -6.89 -2.59
CA ARG A 41 2.18 -5.47 -2.37
C ARG A 41 3.03 -5.05 -1.18
N ILE A 42 3.79 -3.98 -1.33
CA ILE A 42 4.54 -3.32 -0.25
C ILE A 42 3.97 -1.92 -0.12
N VAL A 43 3.54 -1.54 1.08
CA VAL A 43 3.08 -0.18 1.36
C VAL A 43 4.03 0.46 2.37
N ILE A 44 4.60 1.58 1.99
CA ILE A 44 5.40 2.45 2.85
C ILE A 44 4.45 3.52 3.34
N THR A 45 4.24 3.58 4.66
CA THR A 45 3.32 4.53 5.26
C THR A 45 3.70 4.84 6.70
N HIS A 46 3.37 6.05 7.14
CA HIS A 46 3.35 6.45 8.54
C HIS A 46 1.97 6.23 9.21
N ASN A 47 0.99 5.63 8.52
CA ASN A 47 -0.31 5.33 9.10
C ASN A 47 -0.19 4.22 10.17
N GLN A 48 -0.56 4.56 11.41
CA GLN A 48 -0.54 3.65 12.57
C GLN A 48 -1.93 3.18 13.01
N ASP A 49 -2.97 3.41 12.20
CA ASP A 49 -4.32 2.91 12.48
C ASP A 49 -4.33 1.38 12.53
N GLU A 50 -4.75 0.82 13.66
CA GLU A 50 -4.76 -0.62 13.91
C GLU A 50 -5.66 -1.37 12.90
N ASN A 51 -6.82 -0.81 12.53
CA ASN A 51 -7.72 -1.44 11.57
C ASN A 51 -7.12 -1.48 10.17
N TYR A 52 -6.27 -0.51 9.83
CA TYR A 52 -5.55 -0.52 8.56
C TYR A 52 -4.43 -1.56 8.59
N LEU A 53 -3.64 -1.59 9.66
CA LEU A 53 -2.51 -2.49 9.84
C LEU A 53 -2.92 -3.96 9.89
N GLU A 54 -4.04 -4.30 10.53
CA GLU A 54 -4.59 -5.66 10.61
C GLU A 54 -4.97 -6.25 9.23
N ARG A 55 -5.15 -5.41 8.21
CA ARG A 55 -5.44 -5.86 6.84
C ARG A 55 -4.20 -6.33 6.09
N LEU A 56 -3.01 -6.09 6.62
CA LEU A 56 -1.74 -6.46 6.01
C LEU A 56 -1.33 -7.87 6.45
N ASP A 57 -0.75 -8.63 5.52
CA ASP A 57 -0.25 -9.98 5.82
C ASP A 57 1.00 -9.95 6.74
N GLY A 58 1.71 -8.82 6.79
CA GLY A 58 2.89 -8.62 7.63
C GLY A 58 3.28 -7.16 7.72
N ILE A 59 3.89 -6.79 8.86
CA ILE A 59 4.28 -5.41 9.19
C ILE A 59 5.77 -5.40 9.53
N LEU A 60 6.52 -4.52 8.89
CA LEU A 60 7.92 -4.24 9.21
C LEU A 60 8.02 -2.82 9.75
N ASN A 61 8.19 -2.69 11.07
CA ASN A 61 8.49 -1.40 11.68
C ASN A 61 9.95 -1.04 11.45
N ILE A 62 10.19 0.13 10.87
CA ILE A 62 11.53 0.66 10.68
C ILE A 62 11.70 1.87 11.60
N GLU A 63 12.56 1.72 12.61
CA GLU A 63 12.93 2.80 13.54
C GLU A 63 14.39 3.19 13.31
N ASN A 64 14.68 4.49 13.35
CA ASN A 64 16.04 5.05 13.27
C ASN A 64 16.85 4.61 12.04
N PHE A 65 16.45 5.07 10.85
CA PHE A 65 17.36 5.08 9.69
C PHE A 65 18.59 5.94 10.03
N LYS A 66 19.76 5.31 10.19
CA LYS A 66 21.07 5.98 10.18
C LYS A 66 21.58 6.12 8.77
#